data_AF-A0A975DWQ3-F1
#
_entry.id   AF-A0A975DWQ3-F1
#
_cell.length_a   1.000
_cell.length_b   1.000
_cell.length_c   1.000
_cell.angle_alpha   90.00
_cell.angle_beta   90.00
_cell.angle_gamma   90.00
#
_symmetry.space_group_name_H-M   'P 1'
#
loop_
_entity.id
_entity.type
_entity.pdbx_description
1 polymer ?
#
loop_
_entity_poly.entity_id
_entity_poly.type
_entity_poly.pdbx_seq_one_letter_code
_entity_poly.pdbx_strand_id
1 'polypeptide(L)'
;MQHQTIHCRRSRGFTLIEVLSVLGIASILSSIAYPSFQGSLQKARRTDALVALTQVQISQERWFVNHRGYATLAQLRLPATTSAGHYALEVVAADDSRYEVMARASGAQARDSECRHLKLVVDGAMTTRASGTDDSVANPPAANRRCWGL
;
A
#
# COMPACT_ATOMS: atom_id res chain seq x y z
N MET A 1 -75.71 -14.61 3.80
CA MET A 1 -74.36 -14.80 3.23
C MET A 1 -73.57 -13.52 3.50
N GLN A 2 -72.59 -13.57 4.41
CA GLN A 2 -71.81 -12.40 4.82
C GLN A 2 -70.70 -12.14 3.79
N HIS A 3 -70.78 -11.02 3.08
CA HIS A 3 -69.71 -10.56 2.19
C HIS A 3 -68.52 -10.06 3.04
N GLN A 4 -67.43 -10.82 3.08
CA GLN A 4 -66.15 -10.33 3.57
C GLN A 4 -65.46 -9.53 2.45
N THR A 5 -65.27 -8.23 2.66
CA THR A 5 -64.53 -7.34 1.74
C THR A 5 -63.03 -7.47 1.99
N ILE A 6 -62.29 -7.91 0.97
CA ILE A 6 -60.83 -7.98 0.99
C ILE A 6 -60.27 -6.55 0.95
N HIS A 7 -59.72 -6.05 2.07
CA HIS A 7 -59.01 -4.78 2.10
C HIS A 7 -57.59 -4.95 1.54
N CYS A 8 -57.39 -4.54 0.29
CA CYS A 8 -56.05 -4.43 -0.29
C CYS A 8 -55.31 -3.26 0.39
N ARG A 9 -54.27 -3.57 1.16
CA ARG A 9 -53.49 -2.57 1.90
C ARG A 9 -52.64 -1.78 0.91
N ARG A 10 -52.91 -0.49 0.76
CA ARG A 10 -52.19 0.41 -0.17
C ARG A 10 -50.70 0.43 0.19
N SER A 11 -49.84 -0.07 -0.68
CA SER A 11 -48.39 0.01 -0.54
C SER A 11 -47.97 1.49 -0.50
N ARG A 12 -47.38 1.94 0.61
CA ARG A 12 -46.79 3.29 0.68
C ARG A 12 -45.45 3.26 -0.07
N GLY A 13 -45.35 4.02 -1.15
CA GLY A 13 -44.09 4.22 -1.88
C GLY A 13 -43.22 5.30 -1.22
N PHE A 14 -41.93 5.28 -1.51
CA PHE A 14 -40.98 6.33 -1.13
C PHE A 14 -41.30 7.63 -1.89
N THR A 15 -41.20 8.76 -1.19
CA THR A 15 -41.37 10.07 -1.83
C THR A 15 -40.07 10.55 -2.48
N LEU A 16 -40.17 11.40 -3.51
CA LEU A 16 -38.98 12.00 -4.14
C LEU A 16 -38.12 12.75 -3.11
N ILE A 17 -38.76 13.49 -2.20
CA ILE A 17 -38.06 14.27 -1.17
C ILE A 17 -37.32 13.39 -0.15
N GLU A 18 -37.85 12.20 0.14
CA GLU A 18 -37.21 11.23 1.03
C GLU A 18 -35.95 10.63 0.40
N VAL A 19 -35.97 10.35 -0.91
CA VAL A 19 -34.77 9.91 -1.62
C VAL A 19 -33.73 11.03 -1.67
N LEU A 20 -34.15 12.28 -1.93
CA LEU A 20 -33.24 13.42 -1.99
C LEU A 20 -32.58 13.72 -0.63
N SER A 21 -33.31 13.60 0.48
CA SER A 21 -32.73 13.81 1.81
C SER A 21 -31.73 12.71 2.17
N VAL A 22 -32.04 11.44 1.87
CA VAL A 22 -31.12 10.31 2.09
C VAL A 22 -29.84 10.46 1.26
N LEU A 23 -29.96 10.82 -0.02
CA LEU A 23 -28.78 11.05 -0.88
C LEU A 23 -27.95 12.24 -0.39
N GLY A 24 -28.60 13.32 0.07
CA GLY A 24 -27.93 14.45 0.69
C GLY A 24 -27.05 14.02 1.86
N ILE A 25 -27.62 13.29 2.82
CA ILE A 25 -26.88 12.78 3.99
C ILE A 25 -25.77 11.79 3.56
N ALA A 26 -26.07 10.87 2.64
CA ALA A 26 -25.12 9.87 2.18
C ALA A 26 -23.90 10.48 1.48
N SER A 27 -24.09 11.56 0.71
CA SER A 27 -23.00 12.26 0.02
C SER A 27 -22.02 12.92 1.00
N ILE A 28 -22.56 13.56 2.07
CA ILE A 28 -21.76 14.17 3.13
C ILE A 28 -20.93 13.11 3.84
N LEU A 29 -21.54 11.99 4.23
CA LEU A 29 -20.83 10.89 4.89
C LEU A 29 -19.74 10.28 3.99
N SER A 30 -20.06 10.06 2.71
CA SER A 30 -19.13 9.45 1.75
C SER A 30 -17.87 10.31 1.52
N SER A 31 -18.02 11.64 1.53
CA SER A 31 -16.90 12.57 1.35
C SER A 31 -15.79 12.43 2.41
N ILE A 32 -16.15 12.00 3.62
CA ILE A 32 -15.21 11.80 4.74
C ILE A 32 -14.76 10.33 4.80
N ALA A 33 -15.71 9.40 4.65
CA ALA A 33 -15.44 7.97 4.81
C ALA A 33 -14.53 7.42 3.70
N TYR A 34 -14.76 7.82 2.44
CA TYR A 34 -14.03 7.28 1.31
C TYR A 34 -12.51 7.57 1.33
N PRO A 35 -12.04 8.83 1.49
CA PRO A 35 -10.60 9.09 1.56
C PRO A 35 -9.92 8.41 2.75
N SER A 36 -10.61 8.33 3.90
CA SER A 36 -10.11 7.64 5.10
C SER A 36 -9.89 6.14 4.85
N PHE A 37 -10.85 5.48 4.19
CA PHE A 37 -10.73 4.08 3.82
C PHE A 37 -9.61 3.85 2.80
N GLN A 38 -9.49 4.71 1.79
CA GLN A 38 -8.39 4.62 0.81
C GLN A 38 -7.02 4.78 1.46
N GLY A 39 -6.86 5.73 2.40
CA GLY A 39 -5.62 5.88 3.16
C GLY A 39 -5.28 4.64 4.00
N SER A 40 -6.29 4.00 4.60
CA SER A 40 -6.12 2.75 5.35
C SER A 40 -5.65 1.60 4.47
N LEU A 41 -6.24 1.45 3.27
CA LEU A 41 -5.80 0.46 2.28
C LEU A 41 -4.37 0.73 1.81
N GLN A 42 -4.03 1.99 1.51
CA GLN A 42 -2.67 2.35 1.10
C GLN A 42 -1.66 1.99 2.19
N LYS A 43 -1.97 2.28 3.46
CA LYS A 43 -1.12 1.89 4.60
C LYS A 43 -0.95 0.38 4.69
N ALA A 44 -2.02 -0.40 4.55
CA ALA A 44 -1.94 -1.87 4.57
C ALA A 44 -1.06 -2.41 3.42
N ARG A 45 -1.17 -1.83 2.23
CA ARG A 45 -0.35 -2.21 1.06
C ARG A 45 1.12 -1.80 1.22
N ARG A 46 1.40 -0.67 1.89
CA ARG A 46 2.78 -0.32 2.27
C ARG A 46 3.38 -1.38 3.18
N THR A 47 2.61 -1.93 4.12
CA THR A 47 3.09 -3.03 4.98
C THR A 47 3.53 -4.25 4.17
N ASP A 48 2.84 -4.63 3.09
CA ASP A 48 3.28 -5.71 2.19
C ASP A 48 4.65 -5.42 1.56
N ALA A 49 4.89 -4.17 1.12
CA ALA A 49 6.21 -3.75 0.65
C ALA A 49 7.28 -3.84 1.75
N LEU A 50 6.99 -3.37 2.97
CA LEU A 50 7.91 -3.40 4.09
C LEU A 50 8.31 -4.85 4.48
N VAL A 51 7.34 -5.76 4.46
CA VAL A 51 7.58 -7.19 4.69
C VAL A 51 8.50 -7.74 3.61
N ALA A 52 8.23 -7.45 2.34
CA ALA A 52 9.07 -7.93 1.25
C ALA A 52 10.49 -7.34 1.27
N LEU A 53 10.64 -6.06 1.59
CA LEU A 53 11.95 -5.40 1.77
C LEU A 53 12.73 -6.05 2.92
N THR A 54 12.04 -6.38 4.02
CA THR A 54 12.65 -7.09 5.16
C THR A 54 13.08 -8.51 4.76
N GLN A 55 12.28 -9.20 3.93
CA GLN A 55 12.64 -10.51 3.40
C GLN A 55 13.86 -10.46 2.49
N VAL A 56 13.98 -9.42 1.66
CA VAL A 56 15.19 -9.17 0.85
C VAL A 56 16.38 -8.97 1.79
N GLN A 57 16.25 -8.12 2.81
CA GLN A 57 17.32 -7.88 3.80
C GLN A 57 17.79 -9.19 4.46
N ILE A 58 16.87 -10.02 4.98
CA ILE A 58 17.23 -11.31 5.58
C ILE A 58 17.94 -12.23 4.57
N SER A 59 17.50 -12.23 3.31
CA SER A 59 18.07 -13.07 2.27
C SER A 59 19.46 -12.59 1.83
N GLN A 60 19.68 -11.28 1.81
CA GLN A 60 20.99 -10.66 1.56
C GLN A 60 21.99 -11.06 2.65
N GLU A 61 21.62 -10.96 3.93
CA GLU A 61 22.51 -11.36 5.03
C GLU A 61 22.89 -12.85 4.96
N ARG A 62 21.94 -13.72 4.63
CA ARG A 62 22.21 -15.16 4.44
C ARG A 62 23.14 -15.41 3.25
N TRP A 63 22.97 -14.66 2.17
CA TRP A 63 23.81 -14.79 0.98
C TRP A 63 25.24 -14.32 1.25
N PHE A 64 25.38 -13.20 1.98
CA PHE A 64 26.67 -12.60 2.34
C PHE A 64 27.58 -13.56 3.11
N VAL A 65 27.02 -14.34 4.04
CA VAL A 65 27.78 -15.35 4.82
C VAL A 65 28.55 -16.33 3.93
N ASN A 66 28.01 -16.68 2.76
CA ASN A 66 28.59 -17.68 1.87
C ASN A 66 29.39 -17.10 0.70
N HIS A 67 29.07 -15.88 0.25
CA HIS A 67 29.63 -15.31 -0.98
C HIS A 67 30.45 -14.03 -0.77
N ARG A 68 30.45 -13.46 0.45
CA ARG A 68 31.14 -12.19 0.80
C ARG A 68 30.81 -10.99 -0.07
N GLY A 69 29.60 -10.97 -0.63
CA GLY A 69 29.01 -9.80 -1.27
C GLY A 69 27.51 -9.94 -1.39
N TYR A 70 26.83 -8.89 -1.82
CA TYR A 70 25.37 -8.86 -1.93
C TYR A 70 24.89 -9.27 -3.33
N ALA A 71 23.66 -9.77 -3.39
CA ALA A 71 23.10 -10.41 -4.57
C ALA A 71 21.96 -9.61 -5.21
N THR A 72 21.70 -9.91 -6.48
CA THR A 72 20.47 -9.51 -7.17
C THR A 72 19.27 -10.35 -6.69
N LEU A 73 18.04 -9.90 -6.96
CA LEU A 73 16.83 -10.66 -6.60
C LEU A 73 16.80 -12.07 -7.23
N ALA A 74 17.30 -12.21 -8.46
CA ALA A 74 17.34 -13.49 -9.16
C ALA A 74 18.27 -14.50 -8.46
N GLN A 75 19.44 -14.06 -7.99
CA GLN A 75 20.37 -14.89 -7.23
C GLN A 75 19.79 -15.31 -5.88
N LEU A 76 19.06 -14.40 -5.22
CA LEU A 76 18.33 -14.69 -3.99
C LEU A 76 17.08 -15.57 -4.21
N ARG A 77 16.70 -15.83 -5.47
CA ARG A 77 15.46 -16.53 -5.86
C ARG A 77 14.20 -15.88 -5.27
N LEU A 78 14.20 -14.56 -5.18
CA LEU A 78 13.05 -13.77 -4.73
C LEU A 78 12.27 -13.21 -5.92
N PRO A 79 10.94 -13.12 -5.81
CA PRO A 79 10.12 -12.51 -6.87
C PRO A 79 10.40 -11.00 -6.97
N ALA A 80 10.27 -10.47 -8.20
CA ALA A 80 10.37 -9.03 -8.48
C ALA A 80 9.07 -8.26 -8.15
N THR A 81 8.15 -8.88 -7.42
CA THR A 81 6.89 -8.28 -6.97
C THR A 81 6.57 -8.74 -5.56
N THR A 82 5.89 -7.89 -4.80
CA THR A 82 5.41 -8.28 -3.47
C THR A 82 4.32 -9.34 -3.55
N SER A 83 4.03 -9.99 -2.41
CA SER A 83 3.10 -11.11 -2.34
C SER A 83 1.69 -10.74 -2.80
N ALA A 84 1.24 -9.52 -2.49
CA ALA A 84 -0.06 -8.99 -2.93
C ALA A 84 0.02 -8.23 -4.27
N GLY A 85 1.20 -8.15 -4.90
CA GLY A 85 1.39 -7.55 -6.22
C GLY A 85 1.23 -6.03 -6.27
N HIS A 86 1.30 -5.34 -5.13
CA HIS A 86 1.11 -3.88 -5.03
C HIS A 86 2.40 -3.08 -5.23
N TYR A 87 3.54 -3.75 -5.18
CA TYR A 87 4.84 -3.15 -5.44
C TYR A 87 5.71 -4.07 -6.31
N ALA A 88 6.45 -3.49 -7.24
CA ALA A 88 7.57 -4.12 -7.92
C ALA A 88 8.84 -3.94 -7.07
N LEU A 89 9.63 -5.00 -6.95
CA LEU A 89 10.86 -5.03 -6.16
C LEU A 89 12.06 -5.12 -7.09
N GLU A 90 13.12 -4.39 -6.73
CA GLU A 90 14.37 -4.36 -7.47
C GLU A 90 15.53 -4.15 -6.50
N VAL A 91 16.60 -4.94 -6.64
CA VAL A 91 17.90 -4.59 -6.04
C VAL A 91 18.62 -3.71 -7.06
N VAL A 92 18.66 -2.40 -6.79
CA VAL A 92 19.15 -1.36 -7.70
C VAL A 92 20.67 -1.32 -7.73
N ALA A 93 21.30 -1.62 -6.59
CA ALA A 93 22.75 -1.72 -6.47
C ALA A 93 23.08 -2.81 -5.44
N ALA A 94 24.13 -3.58 -5.71
CA ALA A 94 24.68 -4.56 -4.76
C ALA A 94 26.16 -4.74 -5.06
N ASP A 95 26.99 -4.59 -4.03
CA ASP A 95 28.43 -4.84 -4.05
C ASP A 95 28.85 -5.64 -2.81
N ASP A 96 30.15 -5.68 -2.50
CA ASP A 96 30.69 -6.48 -1.40
C ASP A 96 30.48 -5.84 0.00
N SER A 97 29.92 -4.64 0.07
CA SER A 97 29.79 -3.84 1.29
C SER A 97 28.43 -3.19 1.47
N ARG A 98 27.70 -2.98 0.36
CA ARG A 98 26.48 -2.19 0.31
C ARG A 98 25.47 -2.79 -0.66
N TYR A 99 24.19 -2.63 -0.34
CA TYR A 99 23.11 -2.83 -1.30
C TYR A 99 21.99 -1.82 -1.14
N GLU A 100 21.28 -1.59 -2.25
CA GLU A 100 20.07 -0.79 -2.32
C GLU A 100 18.95 -1.64 -2.89
N VAL A 101 17.83 -1.71 -2.18
CA VAL A 101 16.60 -2.32 -2.66
C VAL A 101 15.48 -1.28 -2.72
N MET A 102 14.75 -1.29 -3.82
CA MET A 102 13.64 -0.39 -4.11
C MET A 102 12.34 -1.19 -4.24
N ALA A 103 11.27 -0.69 -3.60
CA ALA A 103 9.90 -1.09 -3.86
C ALA A 103 9.16 0.06 -4.55
N ARG A 104 8.66 -0.20 -5.77
CA ARG A 104 7.93 0.76 -6.62
C ARG A 104 6.45 0.40 -6.66
N ALA A 105 5.59 1.31 -6.21
CA ALA A 105 4.15 1.05 -6.16
C ALA A 105 3.57 0.81 -7.56
N SER A 106 2.70 -0.18 -7.67
CA SER A 106 2.02 -0.57 -8.90
C SER A 106 0.49 -0.48 -8.73
N GLY A 107 -0.24 -0.46 -9.86
CA GLY A 107 -1.70 -0.46 -9.87
C GLY A 107 -2.32 0.66 -9.02
N ALA A 108 -3.31 0.31 -8.19
CA ALA A 108 -4.01 1.28 -7.35
C ALA A 108 -3.10 1.93 -6.28
N GLN A 109 -2.00 1.27 -5.89
CA GLN A 109 -1.05 1.80 -4.91
C GLN A 109 -0.22 2.95 -5.47
N ALA A 110 -0.08 3.07 -6.79
CA ALA A 110 0.60 4.20 -7.41
C ALA A 110 -0.07 5.56 -7.12
N ARG A 111 -1.32 5.58 -6.62
CA ARG A 111 -2.01 6.80 -6.15
C ARG A 111 -1.50 7.31 -4.80
N ASP A 112 -0.78 6.49 -4.04
CA ASP A 112 -0.06 6.89 -2.83
C ASP A 112 1.22 7.65 -3.23
N SER A 113 1.04 8.84 -3.81
CA SER A 113 2.11 9.58 -4.49
C SER A 113 3.32 9.87 -3.60
N GLU A 114 3.10 10.29 -2.35
CA GLU A 114 4.17 10.59 -1.38
C GLU A 114 4.99 9.33 -1.06
N CYS A 115 4.37 8.14 -1.02
CA CYS A 115 5.02 6.88 -0.66
C CYS A 115 5.13 5.91 -1.85
N ARG A 116 5.17 6.43 -3.07
CA ARG A 116 5.17 5.63 -4.30
C ARG A 116 6.43 4.78 -4.42
N HIS A 117 7.57 5.31 -3.98
CA HIS A 117 8.86 4.63 -3.96
C HIS A 117 9.31 4.48 -2.51
N LEU A 118 9.73 3.26 -2.14
CA LEU A 118 10.30 2.96 -0.83
C LEU A 118 11.68 2.34 -1.06
N LYS A 119 12.73 2.97 -0.53
CA LYS A 119 14.11 2.50 -0.68
C LYS A 119 14.73 2.15 0.66
N LEU A 120 15.31 0.95 0.73
CA LEU A 120 16.14 0.51 1.85
C LEU A 120 17.57 0.38 1.35
N VAL A 121 18.49 1.05 2.04
CA VAL A 121 19.93 0.97 1.80
C VAL A 121 20.57 0.36 3.03
N VAL A 122 21.42 -0.64 2.83
CA VAL A 122 22.25 -1.21 3.90
C VAL A 122 23.70 -1.01 3.51
N ASP A 123 24.46 -0.43 4.43
CA ASP A 123 25.88 -0.15 4.34
C ASP A 123 26.53 -0.58 5.66
N GLY A 124 27.08 -1.80 5.66
CA GLY A 124 27.47 -2.49 6.90
C GLY A 124 26.32 -2.60 7.90
N ALA A 125 26.53 -2.06 9.11
CA ALA A 125 25.50 -2.06 10.17
C ALA A 125 24.47 -0.92 10.03
N MET A 126 24.68 0.03 9.12
CA MET A 126 23.78 1.17 8.93
C MET A 126 22.67 0.80 7.97
N THR A 127 21.41 0.95 8.39
CA THR A 127 20.23 0.81 7.54
C THR A 127 19.56 2.16 7.35
N THR A 128 19.50 2.66 6.11
CA THR A 128 18.82 3.91 5.75
C THR A 128 17.51 3.61 5.03
N ARG A 129 16.44 4.29 5.44
CA ARG A 129 15.09 4.16 4.88
C ARG A 129 14.67 5.50 4.29
N ALA A 130 14.30 5.50 3.01
CA ALA A 130 13.86 6.69 2.29
C ALA A 130 12.60 6.39 1.47
N SER A 131 11.79 7.41 1.19
CA SER A 131 10.64 7.29 0.30
C SER A 131 10.54 8.49 -0.65
N GLY A 132 9.70 8.40 -1.66
CA GLY A 132 9.46 9.54 -2.55
C GLY A 132 8.41 9.28 -3.63
N THR A 133 8.15 10.35 -4.38
CA THR A 133 7.30 10.35 -5.57
C THR A 133 7.94 9.62 -6.75
N ASP A 134 9.27 9.55 -6.76
CA ASP A 134 10.12 8.96 -7.78
C ASP A 134 11.37 8.31 -7.17
N ASP A 135 12.27 7.83 -8.02
CA ASP A 135 13.48 7.08 -7.65
C ASP A 135 14.52 7.84 -6.86
N SER A 136 14.45 9.17 -6.89
CA SER A 136 15.34 10.00 -6.10
C SER A 136 15.05 9.85 -4.60
N VAL A 137 13.86 9.37 -4.22
CA VAL A 137 13.39 9.18 -2.83
C VAL A 137 13.73 10.36 -1.91
N ALA A 138 13.48 11.57 -2.41
CA ALA A 138 13.86 12.83 -1.80
C ALA A 138 12.85 13.38 -0.76
N ASN A 139 12.00 12.53 -0.17
CA ASN A 139 11.04 13.00 0.83
C ASN A 139 11.71 13.57 2.09
N PRO A 140 11.09 14.58 2.72
CA PRO A 140 11.56 15.09 4.01
C PRO A 140 11.38 14.03 5.12
N PRO A 141 12.10 14.15 6.26
CA PRO A 141 12.06 13.15 7.33
C PRO A 141 10.65 12.84 7.87
N ALA A 142 9.77 13.85 7.94
CA ALA A 142 8.39 13.65 8.40
C ALA A 142 7.55 12.78 7.44
N ALA A 143 7.74 12.95 6.14
CA ALA A 143 7.10 12.14 5.10
C ALA A 143 7.66 10.71 5.10
N ASN A 144 8.98 10.57 5.22
CA ASN A 144 9.63 9.26 5.36
C ASN A 144 9.05 8.47 6.54
N ARG A 145 8.92 9.08 7.71
CA ARG A 145 8.30 8.43 8.89
C ARG A 145 6.88 7.92 8.61
N ARG A 146 6.03 8.73 7.96
CA ARG A 146 4.67 8.32 7.57
C ARG A 146 4.65 7.14 6.60
N CYS A 147 5.53 7.15 5.59
CA CYS A 147 5.59 6.10 4.59
C CYS A 147 6.11 4.78 5.16
N TRP A 148 7.10 4.84 6.04
CA TRP A 148 7.74 3.68 6.67
C TRP A 148 7.03 3.20 7.95
N GLY A 149 6.03 3.93 8.43
CA GLY A 149 5.30 3.59 9.66
C GLY A 149 6.15 3.72 10.93
N LEU A 150 7.10 4.67 10.93
CA LEU A 150 8.03 4.98 12.03
C LEU A 150 7.58 6.17 12.86
#